data_AF-A0A359M609-F1
#
_entry.id   AF-A0A359M609-F1
#
_cell.length_a   1.000
_cell.length_b   1.000
_cell.length_c   1.000
_cell.angle_alpha   90.00
_cell.angle_beta   90.00
_cell.angle_gamma   90.00
#
_symmetry.space_group_name_H-M   'P 1'
#
loop_
_entity.id
_entity.type
_entity.pdbx_description
1 polymer ?
#
loop_
_entity_poly.entity_id
_entity_poly.type
_entity_poly.pdbx_seq_one_letter_code
_entity_poly.pdbx_strand_id
1 'polypeptide(L)'
;SAAEAARLAPEWRGGRYRVLESKGGATALLYASEWATPETAGAFFAFYRRLLLGKWKAVTFEQEEAHRLAGSGSGGPFVVEWNGLQVKAVEGVKTVK
;
A
#
# COMPACT_ATOMS: atom_id res chain seq x y z
N SER A 1 -7.95 -0.55 13.28
CA SER A 1 -8.44 0.34 14.37
C SER A 1 -7.27 0.82 15.22
N ALA A 2 -7.47 1.71 16.20
CA ALA A 2 -6.39 2.12 17.12
C ALA A 2 -5.79 0.94 17.90
N ALA A 3 -6.63 0.01 18.37
CA ALA A 3 -6.17 -1.21 19.05
C ALA A 3 -5.35 -2.13 18.15
N GLU A 4 -5.75 -2.27 16.88
CA GLU A 4 -5.02 -3.06 15.89
C GLU A 4 -3.66 -2.42 15.54
N ALA A 5 -3.62 -1.10 15.42
CA ALA A 5 -2.37 -0.35 15.23
C ALA A 5 -1.43 -0.51 16.44
N ALA A 6 -1.96 -0.41 17.66
CA ALA A 6 -1.19 -0.62 18.88
C ALA A 6 -0.59 -2.03 18.98
N ARG A 7 -1.29 -3.04 18.45
CA ARG A 7 -0.79 -4.43 18.38
C ARG A 7 0.31 -4.61 17.32
N LEU A 8 0.17 -3.97 16.15
CA LEU A 8 1.09 -4.14 15.03
C LEU A 8 2.34 -3.27 15.15
N ALA A 9 2.24 -2.07 15.73
CA ALA A 9 3.33 -1.10 15.76
C ALA A 9 4.66 -1.64 16.34
N PRO A 10 4.68 -2.45 17.43
CA PRO A 10 5.93 -3.02 17.95
C PRO A 10 6.63 -3.99 16.98
N GLU A 11 5.89 -4.56 16.03
CA GLU A 11 6.40 -5.54 15.06
C GLU A 11 6.95 -4.86 13.80
N TRP A 12 6.79 -3.53 13.68
CA TRP A 12 7.30 -2.78 12.55
C TRP A 12 8.82 -2.61 12.66
N ARG A 13 9.56 -3.09 11.66
CA ARG A 13 11.03 -3.03 11.62
C ARG A 13 11.55 -1.80 10.88
N GLY A 14 10.70 -1.19 10.07
CA GLY A 14 11.01 0.05 9.38
C GLY A 14 10.24 0.18 8.07
N GLY A 15 10.34 1.36 7.48
CA GLY A 15 9.75 1.62 6.18
C GLY A 15 10.51 2.68 5.42
N ARG A 16 10.33 2.68 4.10
CA ARG A 16 10.87 3.68 3.21
C ARG A 16 9.80 4.10 2.24
N TYR A 17 9.77 5.40 1.94
CA TYR A 17 8.95 5.92 0.87
C TYR A 17 9.79 6.77 -0.09
N ARG A 18 9.30 6.90 -1.32
CA ARG A 18 9.74 7.88 -2.30
C ARG A 18 8.50 8.48 -2.97
N VAL A 19 8.52 9.78 -3.15
CA VAL A 19 7.55 10.48 -3.98
C VAL A 19 8.25 10.81 -5.29
N LEU A 20 7.66 10.40 -6.40
CA LEU A 20 8.14 10.69 -7.75
C LEU A 20 7.21 11.73 -8.36
N GLU A 21 7.79 12.77 -8.95
CA GLU A 21 7.06 13.83 -9.62
C GLU A 21 7.40 13.83 -11.10
N SER A 22 6.39 13.96 -11.95
CA SER A 22 6.58 14.15 -13.38
C SER A 22 6.59 15.64 -13.73
N LYS A 23 7.21 15.99 -14.86
CA LYS A 23 7.18 17.37 -15.41
C LYS A 23 5.75 17.89 -15.65
N GLY A 24 4.76 17.01 -15.79
CA GLY A 24 3.35 17.35 -15.96
C GLY A 24 2.57 17.46 -14.65
N GLY A 25 3.24 17.47 -13.49
CA GLY A 25 2.61 17.62 -12.17
C GLY A 25 1.95 16.36 -11.61
N ALA A 26 2.10 15.21 -12.28
CA ALA A 26 1.63 13.94 -11.73
C ALA A 26 2.58 13.45 -10.64
N THR A 27 2.04 12.94 -9.53
CA THR A 27 2.80 12.43 -8.40
C THR A 27 2.54 10.93 -8.23
N ALA A 28 3.60 10.16 -7.95
CA ALA A 28 3.50 8.76 -7.58
C ALA A 28 4.17 8.49 -6.23
N LEU A 29 3.58 7.61 -5.43
CA LEU A 29 4.15 7.12 -4.18
C LEU A 29 4.70 5.71 -4.39
N LEU A 30 5.96 5.52 -4.02
CA LEU A 30 6.54 4.22 -3.77
C LEU A 30 6.70 4.06 -2.26
N TYR A 31 6.13 3.00 -1.70
CA TYR A 31 6.23 2.69 -0.28
C TYR A 31 6.65 1.24 -0.08
N ALA A 32 7.50 0.99 0.91
CA ALA A 32 7.86 -0.33 1.37
C ALA A 32 7.93 -0.32 2.90
N SER A 33 7.44 -1.38 3.52
CA SER A 33 7.51 -1.63 4.96
C SER A 33 8.03 -3.03 5.22
N GLU A 34 8.79 -3.18 6.31
CA GLU A 34 9.31 -4.45 6.78
C GLU A 34 8.82 -4.73 8.20
N TRP A 35 8.51 -6.00 8.46
CA TRP A 35 7.86 -6.47 9.68
C TRP A 35 8.62 -7.63 10.29
N ALA A 36 8.41 -7.83 11.59
CA ALA A 36 9.09 -8.86 12.36
C ALA A 36 8.75 -10.28 11.88
N THR A 37 7.51 -10.49 11.42
CA THR A 37 7.02 -11.81 11.00
C THR A 37 6.15 -11.70 9.74
N PRO A 38 5.97 -12.79 8.96
CA PRO A 38 5.07 -12.78 7.82
C PRO A 38 3.62 -12.48 8.21
N GLU A 39 3.17 -12.95 9.37
CA GLU A 39 1.80 -12.76 9.85
C GLU A 39 1.50 -11.28 10.12
N THR A 40 2.48 -10.56 10.67
CA THR A 40 2.36 -9.11 10.96
C THR A 40 2.44 -8.28 9.68
N ALA A 41 3.26 -8.68 8.71
CA ALA A 41 3.24 -8.12 7.36
C ALA A 41 1.89 -8.34 6.66
N GLY A 42 1.33 -9.56 6.73
CA GLY A 42 0.03 -9.89 6.16
C GLY A 42 -1.13 -9.12 6.82
N ALA A 43 -1.07 -8.94 8.14
CA ALA A 43 -2.03 -8.12 8.87
C ALA A 43 -1.97 -6.64 8.42
N PHE A 44 -0.76 -6.11 8.19
CA PHE A 44 -0.59 -4.77 7.63
C PHE A 44 -1.07 -4.68 6.18
N PHE A 45 -0.84 -5.69 5.35
CA PHE A 45 -1.38 -5.76 3.98
C PHE A 45 -2.92 -5.68 3.98
N ALA A 46 -3.59 -6.45 4.83
CA ALA A 46 -5.05 -6.40 5.01
C ALA A 46 -5.52 -5.03 5.55
N PHE A 47 -4.71 -4.38 6.39
CA PHE A 47 -4.96 -3.01 6.82
C PHE A 47 -4.82 -2.00 5.67
N TYR A 48 -3.84 -2.18 4.78
CA TYR A 48 -3.60 -1.28 3.64
C TYR A 48 -4.81 -1.19 2.70
N ARG A 49 -5.52 -2.31 2.48
CA ARG A 49 -6.79 -2.31 1.74
C ARG A 49 -7.81 -1.33 2.32
N ARG A 50 -7.97 -1.32 3.65
CA ARG A 50 -8.89 -0.39 4.35
C ARG A 50 -8.36 1.05 4.29
N LEU A 51 -7.05 1.23 4.33
CA LEU A 51 -6.42 2.54 4.17
C LEU A 51 -6.76 3.15 2.81
N LEU A 52 -6.72 2.38 1.72
CA LEU A 52 -7.08 2.86 0.38
C LEU A 52 -8.54 3.33 0.31
N LEU A 53 -9.47 2.55 0.88
CA LEU A 53 -10.89 2.92 0.98
C LEU A 53 -11.13 4.20 1.80
N GLY A 54 -10.36 4.40 2.87
CA GLY A 54 -10.44 5.61 3.69
C GLY A 54 -9.76 6.84 3.04
N LYS A 55 -8.73 6.60 2.21
CA LYS A 55 -7.93 7.66 1.58
C LYS A 55 -8.65 8.31 0.40
N TRP A 56 -9.38 7.54 -0.39
CA TRP A 56 -9.94 8.00 -1.66
C TRP A 56 -11.46 7.95 -1.68
N LYS A 57 -12.08 8.97 -2.29
CA LYS A 57 -13.54 9.07 -2.41
C LYS A 57 -14.16 7.93 -3.22
N ALA A 58 -13.40 7.40 -4.18
CA ALA A 58 -13.77 6.26 -5.01
C ALA A 58 -12.54 5.36 -5.18
N VAL A 59 -12.75 4.06 -5.00
CA VAL A 59 -11.74 2.99 -5.18
C VAL A 59 -12.43 1.82 -5.85
N THR A 60 -11.80 1.32 -6.91
CA THR A 60 -12.16 0.08 -7.59
C THR A 60 -10.99 -0.88 -7.41
N PHE A 61 -11.26 -2.06 -6.85
CA PHE A 61 -10.30 -3.15 -6.83
C PHE A 61 -10.53 -4.03 -8.06
N GLU A 62 -9.52 -4.13 -8.91
CA GLU A 62 -9.54 -4.92 -10.15
C GLU A 62 -8.96 -6.33 -9.90
N GLN A 63 -8.04 -6.45 -8.94
CA GLN A 63 -7.49 -7.72 -8.47
C GLN A 63 -7.42 -7.72 -6.94
N GLU A 64 -7.96 -8.76 -6.32
CA GLU A 64 -7.89 -9.00 -4.88
C GLU A 64 -7.47 -10.44 -4.63
N GLU A 65 -6.18 -10.65 -4.39
CA GLU A 65 -5.58 -11.95 -4.12
C GLU A 65 -4.98 -11.97 -2.72
N ALA A 66 -4.60 -13.17 -2.25
CA ALA A 66 -4.06 -13.36 -0.90
C ALA A 66 -2.82 -12.50 -0.59
N HIS A 67 -2.04 -12.13 -1.62
CA HIS A 67 -0.77 -11.41 -1.48
C HIS A 67 -0.63 -10.22 -2.45
N ARG A 68 -1.72 -9.85 -3.13
CA ARG A 68 -1.72 -8.78 -4.14
C ARG A 68 -3.07 -8.06 -4.19
N LEU A 69 -3.04 -6.73 -4.20
CA LEU A 69 -4.17 -5.87 -4.51
C LEU A 69 -3.79 -5.00 -5.69
N ALA A 70 -4.65 -4.87 -6.69
CA ALA A 70 -4.47 -3.90 -7.76
C ALA A 70 -5.80 -3.24 -8.10
N GLY A 71 -5.74 -1.99 -8.55
CA GLY A 71 -6.91 -1.27 -8.97
C GLY A 71 -6.65 0.20 -9.19
N SER A 72 -7.71 0.99 -9.06
CA SER A 72 -7.66 2.42 -9.30
C SER A 72 -8.54 3.18 -8.31
N GLY A 73 -8.18 4.42 -8.02
CA GLY A 73 -9.07 5.35 -7.33
C GLY A 73 -8.81 6.78 -7.71
N SER A 74 -9.38 7.73 -6.96
CA SER A 74 -9.30 9.15 -7.32
C SER A 74 -7.86 9.71 -7.40
N GLY A 75 -6.89 9.05 -6.76
CA GLY A 75 -5.47 9.39 -6.85
C GLY A 75 -4.70 8.70 -7.99
N GLY A 76 -5.36 7.87 -8.79
CA GLY A 76 -4.76 7.08 -9.87
C GLY A 76 -4.71 5.58 -9.57
N PRO A 77 -4.01 4.81 -10.41
CA PRO A 77 -3.86 3.36 -10.23
C PRO A 77 -2.98 3.04 -9.01
N PHE A 78 -3.17 1.86 -8.45
CA PHE A 78 -2.34 1.34 -7.37
C PHE A 78 -2.09 -0.16 -7.50
N VAL A 79 -0.97 -0.58 -6.92
CA VAL A 79 -0.64 -1.98 -6.68
C VAL A 79 -0.06 -2.08 -5.27
N VAL A 80 -0.54 -3.06 -4.49
CA VAL A 80 0.00 -3.40 -3.16
C VAL A 80 0.33 -4.89 -3.18
N GLU A 81 1.54 -5.23 -2.74
CA GLU A 81 2.03 -6.61 -2.72
C GLU A 81 2.56 -6.95 -1.34
N TRP A 82 2.33 -8.18 -0.90
CA TRP A 82 2.91 -8.75 0.30
C TRP A 82 3.80 -9.94 -0.08
N ASN A 83 5.05 -9.92 0.39
CA ASN A 83 5.99 -11.02 0.20
C ASN A 83 6.83 -11.24 1.47
N GLY A 84 6.58 -12.34 2.17
CA GLY A 84 7.27 -12.69 3.40
C GLY A 84 7.13 -11.58 4.45
N LEU A 85 8.24 -10.91 4.77
CA LEU A 85 8.31 -9.86 5.77
C LEU A 85 7.98 -8.46 5.24
N GLN A 86 7.75 -8.31 3.93
CA GLN A 86 7.62 -7.01 3.29
C GLN A 86 6.25 -6.77 2.68
N VAL A 87 5.74 -5.55 2.87
CA VAL A 87 4.60 -5.01 2.12
C VAL A 87 5.07 -3.82 1.30
N LYS A 88 4.80 -3.84 0.00
CA LYS A 88 5.15 -2.79 -0.96
C LYS A 88 3.89 -2.20 -1.55
N ALA A 89 3.87 -0.89 -1.77
CA ALA A 89 2.79 -0.20 -2.43
C ALA A 89 3.33 0.78 -3.47
N VAL A 90 2.68 0.80 -4.62
CA VAL A 90 2.87 1.77 -5.68
C VAL A 90 1.54 2.44 -5.93
N GLU A 91 1.48 3.76 -5.87
CA GLU A 91 0.26 4.53 -6.09
C GLU A 91 0.53 5.67 -7.05
N GLY A 92 -0.40 5.95 -7.97
CA GLY A 92 -0.35 7.12 -8.87
C GLY A 92 0.58 6.96 -10.08
N VAL A 93 1.26 5.82 -10.26
CA VAL A 93 2.08 5.57 -11.45
C VAL A 93 1.18 5.33 -12.65
N LYS A 94 1.07 6.32 -13.53
CA LYS A 94 0.44 6.16 -14.84
C LYS A 94 1.44 5.51 -15.78
N THR A 95 1.06 4.41 -16.42
CA THR A 95 1.88 3.80 -17.48
C THR A 95 2.11 4.86 -18.57
N VAL A 96 3.37 5.09 -18.91
CA VAL A 96 3.72 5.88 -20.10
C VAL A 96 3.31 5.05 -21.31
N LYS A 97 2.48 5.61 -22.18
CA LYS A 97 2.16 5.01 -23.48
C LYS A 97 3.36 5.05 -24.40
#